data_AF-A0A829YLK5-F1
#
_entry.id   AF-A0A829YLK5-F1
#
_cell.length_a   1.000
_cell.length_b   1.000
_cell.length_c   1.000
_cell.angle_alpha   90.00
_cell.angle_beta   90.00
_cell.angle_gamma   90.00
#
_symmetry.space_group_name_H-M   'P 1'
#
loop_
_entity.id
_entity.type
_entity.pdbx_description
1 polymer ?
#
loop_
_entity_poly.entity_id
_entity_poly.type
_entity_poly.pdbx_seq_one_letter_code
_entity_poly.pdbx_strand_id
1 'polypeptide(L)'
;MCELAEHTCKNKRGAITRAQAEAKKRLLKANGKVENYRAAVSRSEKLQGQNKAVGDVLRRCFGWRGDEYQKELAGTYTDTPRNLHRAIRTLLEHVDAPIHAACGGEIAHAALNPRFKDEISFVMAMSHESNQNCFSFTDRFFGATLEKQAKTILHEMCHAWLYMSDVAYEGLGGWNSLNKHNSEHNPDSYAVAIRDLGK
;
A
#
# COMPACT_ATOMS: atom_id res chain seq x y z
N MET A 1 -11.86 14.64 -14.24
CA MET A 1 -11.66 15.76 -13.28
C MET A 1 -12.39 15.31 -12.04
N CYS A 2 -11.72 15.15 -10.90
CA CYS A 2 -12.36 14.59 -9.69
C CYS A 2 -13.64 15.35 -9.33
N GLU A 3 -14.80 14.70 -9.47
CA GLU A 3 -16.13 15.30 -9.22
C GLU A 3 -16.52 15.29 -7.73
N LEU A 4 -15.64 14.80 -6.85
CA LEU A 4 -15.85 14.87 -5.39
C LEU A 4 -15.84 16.34 -4.96
N ALA A 5 -17.03 16.92 -4.82
CA ALA A 5 -17.23 18.31 -4.44
C ALA A 5 -16.39 18.66 -3.20
N GLU A 6 -15.60 19.73 -3.30
CA GLU A 6 -14.62 20.24 -2.30
C GLU A 6 -15.21 20.57 -0.90
N HIS A 7 -16.48 20.28 -0.66
CA HIS A 7 -17.24 20.74 0.49
C HIS A 7 -17.28 19.77 1.68
N THR A 8 -16.96 18.48 1.53
CA THR A 8 -17.26 17.48 2.58
C THR A 8 -16.15 17.23 3.59
N CYS A 9 -14.91 17.72 3.38
CA CYS A 9 -13.77 17.47 4.29
C CYS A 9 -13.14 18.70 4.95
N LYS A 10 -13.73 19.90 4.88
CA LYS A 10 -13.04 21.16 5.28
C LYS A 10 -12.36 21.10 6.66
N ASN A 11 -13.04 20.60 7.69
CA ASN A 11 -12.51 20.49 9.05
C ASN A 11 -11.59 19.27 9.28
N LYS A 12 -11.52 18.36 8.30
CA LYS A 12 -10.74 17.11 8.35
C LYS A 12 -9.49 17.16 7.46
N ARG A 13 -9.31 18.22 6.65
CA ARG A 13 -8.18 18.38 5.72
C ARG A 13 -6.82 18.29 6.39
N GLY A 14 -6.67 18.84 7.60
CA GLY A 14 -5.43 18.74 8.35
C GLY A 14 -5.01 17.30 8.68
N ALA A 15 -5.97 16.39 8.94
CA ALA A 15 -5.66 14.98 9.17
C ALA A 15 -5.18 14.29 7.90
N ILE A 16 -5.86 14.56 6.77
CA ILE A 16 -5.49 14.04 5.44
C ILE A 16 -4.07 14.49 5.07
N THR A 17 -3.77 15.79 5.20
CA THR A 17 -2.44 16.33 4.89
C THR A 17 -1.34 15.72 5.76
N ARG A 18 -1.59 15.53 7.07
CA ARG A 18 -0.61 14.85 7.94
C ARG A 18 -0.38 13.39 7.53
N ALA A 19 -1.45 12.68 7.21
CA ALA A 19 -1.36 11.30 6.75
C ALA A 19 -0.61 11.20 5.41
N GLN A 20 -0.85 12.13 4.48
CA GLN A 20 -0.14 12.22 3.19
C GLN A 20 1.36 12.49 3.39
N ALA A 21 1.70 13.40 4.31
CA ALA A 21 3.09 13.67 4.65
C ALA A 21 3.79 12.46 5.29
N GLU A 22 3.10 11.72 6.16
CA GLU A 22 3.62 10.47 6.73
C GLU A 22 3.75 9.37 5.66
N ALA A 23 2.81 9.27 4.72
CA ALA A 23 2.90 8.36 3.57
C ALA A 23 4.14 8.65 2.72
N LYS A 24 4.39 9.93 2.38
CA LYS A 24 5.59 10.37 1.68
C LYS A 24 6.87 10.00 2.42
N LYS A 25 6.93 10.28 3.72
CA LYS A 25 8.09 9.94 4.56
C LYS A 25 8.39 8.44 4.52
N ARG A 26 7.35 7.60 4.56
CA ARG A 26 7.49 6.14 4.48
C ARG A 26 7.93 5.68 3.09
N LEU A 27 7.38 6.25 2.02
CA LEU A 27 7.83 6.00 0.65
C LEU A 27 9.32 6.29 0.47
N LEU A 28 9.79 7.45 0.93
CA LEU A 28 11.21 7.84 0.82
C LEU A 28 12.13 6.86 1.54
N LYS A 29 11.79 6.48 2.78
CA LYS A 29 12.55 5.50 3.55
C LYS A 29 12.52 4.10 2.91
N ALA A 30 11.34 3.65 2.48
CA ALA A 30 11.18 2.36 1.83
C ALA A 30 11.97 2.32 0.51
N ASN A 31 11.97 3.39 -0.28
CA ASN A 31 12.73 3.49 -1.52
C ASN A 31 14.22 3.22 -1.27
N GLY A 32 14.83 3.92 -0.30
CA GLY A 32 16.23 3.71 0.04
C GLY A 32 16.55 2.28 0.49
N LYS A 33 15.68 1.66 1.30
CA LYS A 33 15.87 0.27 1.74
C LYS A 33 15.74 -0.73 0.58
N VAL A 34 14.76 -0.55 -0.31
CA VAL A 34 14.56 -1.42 -1.48
C VAL A 34 15.67 -1.25 -2.51
N GLU A 35 16.14 -0.02 -2.76
CA GLU A 35 17.28 0.23 -3.64
C GLU A 35 18.56 -0.44 -3.13
N ASN A 36 18.85 -0.29 -1.83
CA ASN A 36 19.99 -0.96 -1.20
C ASN A 36 19.88 -2.48 -1.30
N TYR A 37 18.69 -3.04 -1.03
CA TYR A 37 18.44 -4.48 -1.17
C TYR A 37 18.69 -4.96 -2.60
N ARG A 38 18.17 -4.27 -3.62
CA ARG A 38 18.37 -4.62 -5.03
C ARG A 38 19.84 -4.52 -5.45
N ALA A 39 20.56 -3.50 -4.99
CA ALA A 39 21.99 -3.35 -5.24
C ALA A 39 22.83 -4.43 -4.53
N ALA A 40 22.39 -4.91 -3.37
CA ALA A 40 23.07 -5.98 -2.63
C ALA A 40 22.81 -7.38 -3.21
N VAL A 41 21.59 -7.66 -3.66
CA VAL A 41 21.26 -8.93 -4.35
C VAL A 41 22.07 -9.10 -5.64
N SER A 42 22.44 -8.00 -6.30
CA SER A 42 23.31 -8.03 -7.49
C SER A 42 24.81 -8.14 -7.16
N ARG A 43 25.21 -8.12 -5.88
CA ARG A 43 26.62 -8.16 -5.42
C ARG A 43 26.78 -9.17 -4.28
N SER A 44 27.02 -10.43 -4.64
CA SER A 44 27.50 -11.57 -3.82
C SER A 44 27.62 -11.38 -2.27
N GLU A 45 26.82 -12.18 -1.56
CA GLU A 45 26.93 -12.75 -0.19
C GLU A 45 27.20 -11.87 1.06
N LYS A 46 27.82 -10.70 0.97
CA LYS A 46 28.32 -9.98 2.17
C LYS A 46 27.32 -9.11 2.94
N LEU A 47 26.03 -9.06 2.57
CA LEU A 47 25.03 -8.14 3.15
C LEU A 47 23.81 -8.84 3.80
N GLN A 48 23.97 -10.08 4.28
CA GLN A 48 22.87 -10.93 4.78
C GLN A 48 22.01 -10.30 5.90
N GLY A 49 22.58 -9.48 6.80
CA GLY A 49 21.86 -8.96 7.98
C GLY A 49 20.76 -7.93 7.67
N GLN A 50 21.07 -6.89 6.88
CA GLN A 50 20.07 -5.87 6.48
C GLN A 50 19.12 -6.38 5.40
N ASN A 51 19.60 -7.28 4.54
CA ASN A 51 18.79 -7.90 3.50
C ASN A 51 17.73 -8.83 4.07
N LYS A 52 18.00 -9.49 5.20
CA LYS A 52 17.02 -10.35 5.86
C LYS A 52 15.77 -9.59 6.29
N ALA A 53 15.91 -8.38 6.82
CA ALA A 53 14.76 -7.57 7.24
C ALA A 53 13.87 -7.17 6.05
N VAL A 54 14.46 -6.78 4.91
CA VAL A 54 13.71 -6.46 3.70
C VAL A 54 13.08 -7.74 3.12
N GLY A 55 13.83 -8.84 3.05
CA GLY A 55 13.36 -10.14 2.60
C GLY A 55 12.20 -10.68 3.45
N ASP A 56 12.23 -10.49 4.77
CA ASP A 56 11.15 -10.90 5.67
C ASP A 56 9.88 -10.08 5.45
N VAL A 57 10.00 -8.77 5.20
CA VAL A 57 8.84 -7.94 4.84
C VAL A 57 8.26 -8.41 3.50
N LEU A 58 9.10 -8.59 2.49
CA LEU A 58 8.66 -9.06 1.17
C LEU A 58 7.97 -10.42 1.26
N ARG A 59 8.54 -11.36 2.02
CA ARG A 59 7.96 -12.68 2.23
C ARG A 59 6.55 -12.61 2.79
N ARG A 60 6.35 -11.82 3.85
CA ARG A 60 5.05 -11.69 4.52
C ARG A 60 4.02 -10.93 3.68
N CYS A 61 4.44 -9.88 2.97
CA CYS A 61 3.52 -9.01 2.22
C CYS A 61 3.15 -9.57 0.85
N PHE A 62 4.03 -10.38 0.25
CA PHE A 62 3.85 -10.95 -1.09
C PHE A 62 3.60 -12.46 -1.08
N GLY A 63 3.30 -13.03 0.08
CA GLY A 63 2.89 -14.43 0.21
C GLY A 63 3.94 -15.43 -0.30
N TRP A 64 5.24 -15.08 -0.24
CA TRP A 64 6.31 -15.99 -0.66
C TRP A 64 6.36 -17.22 0.25
N ARG A 65 6.29 -18.42 -0.33
CA ARG A 65 6.31 -19.69 0.44
C ARG A 65 7.48 -20.56 0.02
N GLY A 66 8.01 -21.33 0.97
CA GLY A 66 8.96 -22.41 0.71
C GLY A 66 10.17 -22.02 -0.14
N ASP A 67 10.30 -22.65 -1.32
CA ASP A 67 11.40 -22.50 -2.26
C ASP A 67 11.38 -21.17 -3.03
N GLU A 68 10.21 -20.54 -3.21
CA GLU A 68 10.10 -19.21 -3.83
C GLU A 68 10.87 -18.15 -3.03
N TYR A 69 10.77 -18.21 -1.70
CA TYR A 69 11.50 -17.32 -0.81
C TYR A 69 13.02 -17.51 -0.93
N GLN A 70 13.47 -18.76 -1.01
CA GLN A 70 14.89 -19.06 -1.15
C GLN A 70 15.42 -18.61 -2.52
N LYS A 71 14.64 -18.79 -3.59
CA LYS A 71 15.00 -18.33 -4.95
C LYS A 71 15.05 -16.80 -5.03
N GLU A 72 14.16 -16.09 -4.36
CA GLU A 72 14.16 -14.62 -4.29
C GLU A 72 15.37 -14.10 -3.48
N LEU A 73 15.69 -14.71 -2.34
CA LEU A 73 16.89 -14.39 -1.55
C LEU A 73 18.18 -14.69 -2.31
N ALA A 74 18.21 -15.79 -3.07
CA ALA A 74 19.32 -16.16 -3.93
C ALA A 74 19.43 -15.30 -5.21
N GLY A 75 18.54 -14.31 -5.39
CA GLY A 75 18.57 -13.41 -6.54
C GLY A 75 18.15 -14.06 -7.86
N THR A 76 17.53 -15.24 -7.83
CA THR A 76 17.09 -15.96 -9.05
C THR A 76 15.72 -15.45 -9.55
N TYR A 77 14.89 -14.86 -8.67
CA TYR A 77 13.50 -14.48 -8.98
C TYR A 77 13.14 -13.01 -8.72
N THR A 78 14.07 -12.07 -8.96
CA THR A 78 14.04 -10.63 -8.53
C THR A 78 12.87 -9.72 -8.97
N ASP A 79 11.75 -10.25 -9.44
CA ASP A 79 10.62 -9.47 -9.96
C ASP A 79 9.85 -8.75 -8.85
N THR A 80 9.56 -9.39 -7.71
CA THR A 80 8.79 -8.73 -6.64
C THR A 80 9.50 -7.50 -6.08
N PRO A 81 10.81 -7.54 -5.73
CA PRO A 81 11.53 -6.35 -5.29
C PRO A 81 11.58 -5.26 -6.37
N ARG A 82 11.64 -5.64 -7.65
CA ARG A 82 11.62 -4.72 -8.79
C ARG A 82 10.24 -4.06 -8.96
N ASN A 83 9.17 -4.83 -8.82
CA ASN A 83 7.79 -4.36 -8.89
C ASN A 83 7.49 -3.42 -7.72
N LEU A 84 7.89 -3.76 -6.50
CA LEU A 84 7.79 -2.87 -5.34
C LEU A 84 8.58 -1.57 -5.56
N HIS A 85 9.81 -1.64 -6.08
CA HIS A 85 10.59 -0.44 -6.38
C HIS A 85 9.91 0.44 -7.43
N ARG A 86 9.39 -0.15 -8.50
CA ARG A 86 8.63 0.56 -9.54
C ARG A 86 7.40 1.23 -8.94
N ALA A 87 6.62 0.51 -8.15
CA ALA A 87 5.46 1.04 -7.44
C ALA A 87 5.83 2.23 -6.56
N ILE A 88 6.87 2.10 -5.71
CA ILE A 88 7.34 3.19 -4.86
C ILE A 88 7.72 4.43 -5.67
N ARG A 89 8.42 4.27 -6.79
CA ARG A 89 8.81 5.40 -7.66
C ARG A 89 7.59 6.10 -8.26
N THR A 90 6.65 5.34 -8.82
CA THR A 90 5.40 5.90 -9.35
C THR A 90 4.61 6.63 -8.25
N LEU A 91 4.51 6.06 -7.06
CA LEU A 91 3.83 6.72 -5.94
C LEU A 91 4.55 8.00 -5.49
N LEU A 92 5.89 8.03 -5.47
CA LEU A 92 6.67 9.23 -5.13
C LEU A 92 6.45 10.37 -6.11
N GLU A 93 6.20 10.08 -7.39
CA GLU A 93 5.89 11.09 -8.42
C GLU A 93 4.54 11.78 -8.16
N HIS A 94 3.63 11.12 -7.42
CA HIS A 94 2.25 11.57 -7.26
C HIS A 94 1.83 11.81 -5.81
N VAL A 95 2.67 11.48 -4.82
CA VAL A 95 2.31 11.62 -3.39
C VAL A 95 2.15 13.08 -2.97
N ASP A 96 2.75 14.04 -3.67
CA ASP A 96 2.57 15.47 -3.39
C ASP A 96 1.36 16.08 -4.13
N ALA A 97 0.72 15.34 -5.05
CA ALA A 97 -0.47 15.84 -5.73
C ALA A 97 -1.62 16.04 -4.73
N PRO A 98 -2.42 17.11 -4.86
CA PRO A 98 -3.53 17.37 -3.95
C PRO A 98 -4.46 16.16 -3.83
N ILE A 99 -4.80 15.78 -2.59
CA ILE A 99 -5.86 14.80 -2.36
C ILE A 99 -7.21 15.53 -2.46
N HIS A 100 -7.96 15.19 -3.49
CA HIS A 100 -9.36 15.57 -3.64
C HIS A 100 -10.20 14.60 -2.83
N ALA A 101 -10.88 15.11 -1.80
CA ALA A 101 -11.43 14.28 -0.75
C ALA A 101 -12.92 14.51 -0.52
N ALA A 102 -13.68 13.42 -0.38
CA ALA A 102 -15.00 13.43 0.22
C ALA A 102 -14.99 12.74 1.60
N CYS A 103 -15.76 13.26 2.57
CA CYS A 103 -15.78 12.73 3.94
C CYS A 103 -17.22 12.58 4.44
N GLY A 104 -17.48 11.55 5.24
CA GLY A 104 -18.71 11.44 6.03
C GLY A 104 -19.91 10.77 5.33
N GLY A 105 -19.67 10.00 4.26
CA GLY A 105 -20.65 9.04 3.75
C GLY A 105 -20.29 7.62 4.18
N GLU A 106 -21.28 6.76 4.40
CA GLU A 106 -21.06 5.32 4.30
C GLU A 106 -20.51 5.05 2.89
N ILE A 107 -19.27 4.56 2.79
CA ILE A 107 -18.79 4.04 1.52
C ILE A 107 -19.55 2.74 1.32
N ALA A 108 -20.65 2.82 0.57
CA ALA A 108 -21.39 1.66 0.12
C ALA A 108 -20.54 0.95 -0.93
N HIS A 109 -19.53 0.19 -0.49
CA HIS A 109 -19.09 -0.93 -1.30
C HIS A 109 -20.32 -1.81 -1.47
N ALA A 110 -20.84 -1.89 -2.69
CA ALA A 110 -21.55 -3.10 -3.06
C ALA A 110 -20.54 -4.22 -2.82
N ALA A 111 -20.73 -5.01 -1.76
CA ALA A 111 -19.84 -6.13 -1.49
C ALA A 111 -19.76 -6.93 -2.79
N LEU A 112 -18.59 -6.94 -3.44
CA LEU A 112 -18.38 -7.75 -4.65
C LEU A 112 -18.66 -9.24 -4.37
N ASN A 113 -18.76 -9.60 -3.08
CA ASN A 113 -19.27 -10.86 -2.59
C ASN A 113 -20.05 -10.67 -1.26
N PRO A 114 -21.31 -11.11 -1.15
CA PRO A 114 -22.10 -11.08 0.09
C PRO A 114 -21.43 -11.76 1.30
N ARG A 115 -20.43 -12.63 1.10
CA ARG A 115 -19.60 -13.21 2.17
C ARG A 115 -18.70 -12.19 2.90
N PHE A 116 -18.46 -11.02 2.32
CA PHE A 116 -17.58 -9.99 2.88
C PHE A 116 -18.34 -8.77 3.42
N LYS A 117 -19.63 -8.92 3.75
CA LYS A 117 -20.44 -7.87 4.38
C LYS A 117 -19.79 -7.29 5.65
N ASP A 118 -19.13 -8.13 6.44
CA ASP A 118 -18.43 -7.71 7.66
C ASP A 118 -17.10 -6.98 7.34
N GLU A 119 -16.54 -7.18 6.15
CA GLU A 119 -15.29 -6.55 5.70
C GLU A 119 -15.48 -5.11 5.21
N ILE A 120 -16.69 -4.74 4.75
CA ILE A 120 -17.03 -3.34 4.42
C ILE A 120 -16.79 -2.43 5.63
N SER A 121 -16.99 -2.96 6.85
CA SER A 121 -16.71 -2.20 8.07
C SER A 121 -15.22 -1.86 8.24
N PHE A 122 -14.29 -2.50 7.54
CA PHE A 122 -12.86 -2.20 7.63
C PHE A 122 -12.38 -1.15 6.64
N VAL A 123 -13.21 -0.78 5.66
CA VAL A 123 -12.87 0.20 4.63
C VAL A 123 -12.69 1.58 5.27
N MET A 124 -11.49 2.13 5.08
CA MET A 124 -11.13 3.46 5.57
C MET A 124 -11.24 4.52 4.47
N ALA A 125 -10.99 4.15 3.22
CA ALA A 125 -11.12 5.02 2.08
C ALA A 125 -11.47 4.24 0.81
N MET A 126 -11.77 4.97 -0.26
CA MET A 126 -12.00 4.41 -1.60
C MET A 126 -11.54 5.40 -2.66
N SER A 127 -10.76 4.93 -3.63
CA SER A 127 -10.40 5.68 -4.84
C SER A 127 -11.51 5.67 -5.88
N HIS A 128 -11.78 6.83 -6.49
CA HIS A 128 -12.83 6.99 -7.52
C HIS A 128 -12.29 7.12 -8.94
N GLU A 129 -11.03 7.54 -9.09
CA GLU A 129 -10.47 7.93 -10.37
C GLU A 129 -9.09 7.32 -10.55
N SER A 130 -8.84 6.78 -11.75
CA SER A 130 -7.48 6.41 -12.15
C SER A 130 -6.66 7.67 -12.41
N ASN A 131 -5.36 7.61 -12.09
CA ASN A 131 -4.38 8.68 -12.27
C ASN A 131 -4.68 9.99 -11.52
N GLN A 132 -5.43 9.94 -10.42
CA GLN A 132 -5.67 11.11 -9.55
C GLN A 132 -5.81 10.67 -8.09
N ASN A 133 -5.36 11.51 -7.15
CA ASN A 133 -5.61 11.30 -5.73
C ASN A 133 -7.03 11.74 -5.36
N CYS A 134 -8.05 11.02 -5.84
CA CYS A 134 -9.48 11.33 -5.67
C CYS A 134 -10.13 10.27 -4.76
N PHE A 135 -10.23 10.56 -3.45
CA PHE A 135 -10.55 9.56 -2.42
C PHE A 135 -11.79 9.95 -1.59
N SER A 136 -12.68 8.99 -1.32
CA SER A 136 -13.66 9.11 -0.24
C SER A 136 -13.11 8.53 1.04
N PHE A 137 -13.27 9.19 2.18
CA PHE A 137 -12.82 8.73 3.49
C PHE A 137 -14.01 8.47 4.44
N THR A 138 -13.98 7.34 5.13
CA THR A 138 -14.94 7.02 6.20
C THR A 138 -14.51 7.63 7.53
N ASP A 139 -15.40 7.65 8.53
CA ASP A 139 -15.03 8.09 9.88
C ASP A 139 -13.95 7.22 10.53
N ARG A 140 -13.80 5.96 10.10
CA ARG A 140 -12.72 5.07 10.57
C ARG A 140 -11.35 5.56 10.18
N PHE A 141 -11.20 6.19 9.01
CA PHE A 141 -9.95 6.86 8.65
C PHE A 141 -9.57 7.89 9.71
N PHE A 142 -10.50 8.75 10.08
CA PHE A 142 -10.25 9.85 11.01
C PHE A 142 -10.04 9.40 12.46
N GLY A 143 -10.61 8.26 12.87
CA GLY A 143 -10.38 7.64 14.18
C GLY A 143 -9.12 6.77 14.27
N ALA A 144 -8.43 6.51 13.16
CA ALA A 144 -7.26 5.64 13.14
C ALA A 144 -5.95 6.37 13.51
N THR A 145 -4.92 5.58 13.83
CA THR A 145 -3.57 6.10 14.06
C THR A 145 -3.00 6.70 12.77
N LEU A 146 -2.06 7.65 12.91
CA LEU A 146 -1.40 8.27 11.76
C LEU A 146 -0.72 7.23 10.84
N GLU A 147 -0.15 6.17 11.41
CA GLU A 147 0.42 5.06 10.64
C GLU A 147 -0.64 4.36 9.78
N LYS A 148 -1.82 4.07 10.34
CA LYS A 148 -2.92 3.45 9.58
C LYS A 148 -3.47 4.39 8.52
N GLN A 149 -3.63 5.67 8.83
CA GLN A 149 -4.04 6.68 7.86
C GLN A 149 -3.06 6.79 6.68
N ALA A 150 -1.76 6.83 6.97
CA ALA A 150 -0.73 6.84 5.94
C ALA A 150 -0.75 5.57 5.09
N LYS A 151 -0.94 4.39 5.72
CA LYS A 151 -1.14 3.12 4.99
C LYS A 151 -2.34 3.21 4.05
N THR A 152 -3.48 3.71 4.53
CA THR A 152 -4.69 3.87 3.72
C THR A 152 -4.44 4.79 2.52
N ILE A 153 -3.75 5.93 2.70
CA ILE A 153 -3.40 6.79 1.56
C ILE A 153 -2.56 6.04 0.53
N LEU A 154 -1.55 5.28 0.96
CA LEU A 154 -0.73 4.48 0.05
C LEU A 154 -1.55 3.41 -0.67
N HIS A 155 -2.47 2.76 0.04
CA HIS A 155 -3.39 1.77 -0.51
C HIS A 155 -4.26 2.39 -1.63
N GLU A 156 -4.93 3.52 -1.36
CA GLU A 156 -5.76 4.19 -2.38
C GLU A 156 -4.94 4.71 -3.56
N MET A 157 -3.72 5.18 -3.31
CA MET A 157 -2.83 5.57 -4.39
C MET A 157 -2.40 4.37 -5.25
N CYS A 158 -2.31 3.15 -4.69
CA CYS A 158 -2.04 1.94 -5.49
C CYS A 158 -3.22 1.64 -6.44
N HIS A 159 -4.46 1.86 -6.02
CA HIS A 159 -5.60 1.82 -6.94
C HIS A 159 -5.47 2.87 -8.05
N ALA A 160 -5.28 4.13 -7.66
CA ALA A 160 -5.27 5.25 -8.61
C ALA A 160 -4.14 5.16 -9.63
N TRP A 161 -2.92 4.83 -9.20
CA TRP A 161 -1.72 4.98 -10.03
C TRP A 161 -1.11 3.67 -10.50
N LEU A 162 -1.49 2.53 -9.89
CA LEU A 162 -0.96 1.21 -10.24
C LEU A 162 -2.04 0.25 -10.73
N TYR A 163 -3.31 0.70 -10.81
CA TYR A 163 -4.44 -0.09 -11.32
C TYR A 163 -4.62 -1.44 -10.62
N MET A 164 -4.33 -1.46 -9.32
CA MET A 164 -4.51 -2.64 -8.48
C MET A 164 -5.96 -2.78 -8.02
N SER A 165 -6.35 -3.98 -7.59
CA SER A 165 -7.70 -4.28 -7.12
C SER A 165 -7.65 -4.91 -5.73
N ASP A 166 -8.70 -4.69 -4.94
CA ASP A 166 -8.79 -5.26 -3.60
C ASP A 166 -8.98 -6.77 -3.66
N VAL A 167 -7.94 -7.51 -3.25
CA VAL A 167 -7.99 -8.97 -3.14
C VAL A 167 -8.11 -9.40 -1.68
N ALA A 168 -7.34 -8.79 -0.78
CA ALA A 168 -7.47 -8.99 0.66
C ALA A 168 -6.84 -7.84 1.45
N TYR A 169 -7.36 -7.59 2.65
CA TYR A 169 -6.84 -6.61 3.59
C TYR A 169 -6.06 -7.27 4.74
N GLU A 170 -4.95 -6.66 5.12
CA GLU A 170 -4.15 -7.03 6.28
C GLU A 170 -5.00 -7.13 7.56
N GLY A 171 -4.86 -8.27 8.24
CA GLY A 171 -5.59 -8.56 9.48
C GLY A 171 -6.94 -9.23 9.27
N LEU A 172 -7.39 -9.40 8.02
CA LEU A 172 -8.57 -10.19 7.66
C LEU A 172 -8.19 -11.59 7.19
N GLY A 173 -9.16 -12.51 7.20
CA GLY A 173 -8.93 -13.94 6.94
C GLY A 173 -8.27 -14.24 5.59
N GLY A 174 -8.59 -13.48 4.54
CA GLY A 174 -8.05 -13.68 3.19
C GLY A 174 -6.56 -13.35 3.03
N TRP A 175 -6.00 -12.50 3.90
CA TRP A 175 -4.63 -11.99 3.75
C TRP A 175 -3.57 -13.08 3.80
N ASN A 176 -3.64 -13.96 4.81
CA ASN A 176 -2.63 -15.00 5.02
C ASN A 176 -2.69 -16.11 3.94
N SER A 177 -3.77 -16.15 3.15
CA SER A 177 -3.95 -17.09 2.04
C SER A 177 -3.51 -16.55 0.68
N LEU A 178 -3.12 -15.27 0.57
CA LEU A 178 -2.64 -14.71 -0.69
C LEU A 178 -1.37 -15.45 -1.17
N ASN A 179 -1.37 -15.83 -2.44
CA ASN A 179 -0.18 -16.28 -3.16
C ASN A 179 0.56 -15.06 -3.76
N LYS A 180 1.74 -15.31 -4.35
CA LYS A 180 2.54 -14.25 -4.99
C LYS A 180 1.75 -13.46 -6.03
N HIS A 181 1.11 -14.15 -6.97
CA HIS A 181 0.35 -13.51 -8.05
C HIS A 181 -0.72 -12.55 -7.51
N ASN A 182 -1.55 -13.02 -6.57
CA ASN A 182 -2.61 -12.20 -6.00
C ASN A 182 -2.04 -11.04 -5.17
N SER A 183 -0.93 -11.26 -4.45
CA SER A 183 -0.30 -10.20 -3.67
C SER A 183 0.32 -9.10 -4.56
N GLU A 184 0.87 -9.47 -5.72
CA GLU A 184 1.45 -8.50 -6.68
C GLU A 184 0.40 -7.59 -7.33
N HIS A 185 -0.89 -7.96 -7.27
CA HIS A 185 -2.02 -7.17 -7.76
C HIS A 185 -2.88 -6.57 -6.64
N ASN A 186 -2.46 -6.71 -5.37
CA ASN A 186 -3.21 -6.28 -4.20
C ASN A 186 -2.62 -4.98 -3.61
N PRO A 187 -3.37 -3.86 -3.54
CA PRO A 187 -2.86 -2.59 -3.02
C PRO A 187 -2.35 -2.68 -1.59
N ASP A 188 -3.02 -3.48 -0.75
CA ASP A 188 -2.66 -3.59 0.66
C ASP A 188 -1.32 -4.31 0.87
N SER A 189 -0.93 -5.22 -0.04
CA SER A 189 0.40 -5.84 -0.05
C SER A 189 1.52 -4.80 -0.18
N TYR A 190 1.37 -3.84 -1.09
CA TYR A 190 2.34 -2.77 -1.28
C TYR A 190 2.29 -1.75 -0.15
N ALA A 191 1.10 -1.33 0.27
CA ALA A 191 0.94 -0.35 1.34
C ALA A 191 1.53 -0.85 2.67
N VAL A 192 1.33 -2.12 3.01
CA VAL A 192 1.92 -2.77 4.20
C VAL A 192 3.44 -2.89 4.06
N ALA A 193 3.94 -3.30 2.89
CA ALA A 193 5.38 -3.39 2.66
C ALA A 193 6.05 -2.02 2.83
N ILE A 194 5.50 -0.97 2.23
CA ILE A 194 5.99 0.41 2.35
C ILE A 194 5.89 0.89 3.79
N ARG A 195 4.79 0.60 4.50
CA ARG A 195 4.62 0.95 5.90
C ARG A 195 5.74 0.38 6.75
N ASP A 196 6.04 -0.90 6.60
CA ASP A 196 6.97 -1.61 7.48
C ASP A 196 8.44 -1.36 7.10
N LEU A 197 8.73 -1.20 5.81
CA LEU A 197 10.04 -0.70 5.37
C LEU A 197 10.24 0.77 5.70
N GLY A 198 9.17 1.56 5.83
CA GLY A 198 9.21 2.97 6.18
C GLY A 198 9.40 3.28 7.67
N LYS A 199 9.52 2.27 8.53
CA LYS A 199 9.87 2.42 9.95
C LYS A 199 11.29 2.97 10.10
#